data_AF-A0A5D3DEX7-F1
#
_entry.id   AF-A0A5D3DEX7-F1
#
_cell.length_a   1.000
_cell.length_b   1.000
_cell.length_c   1.000
_cell.angle_alpha   90.00
_cell.angle_beta   90.00
_cell.angle_gamma   90.00
#
_symmetry.space_group_name_H-M   'P 1'
#
loop_
_entity.id
_entity.type
_entity.pdbx_description
1 polymer ?
#
loop_
_entity_poly.entity_id
_entity_poly.type
_entity_poly.pdbx_seq_one_letter_code
_entity_poly.pdbx_strand_id
1 'polypeptide(L)'
;MPRPKSLQDLRSLQGGFAYIRRFISNLAGRCQPFQKLMRKGENFVWDEASHNAFDSIKKYLFNPPVLEAPIPGKPLILYIVGAGEEEEKGTCSLISKQNFSWGRS
;
A
#
# COMPACT_ATOMS: atom_id res chain seq x y z
N MET A 1 8.49 -14.74 4.12
CA MET A 1 7.25 -13.98 4.46
C MET A 1 6.09 -14.97 4.65
N PRO A 2 5.74 -15.33 5.89
CA PRO A 2 4.67 -16.30 6.18
C PRO A 2 3.27 -15.72 5.91
N ARG A 3 2.28 -16.57 5.60
CA ARG A 3 0.87 -16.16 5.50
C ARG A 3 0.34 -15.75 6.89
N PRO A 4 -0.35 -14.61 7.04
CA PRO A 4 -1.09 -14.28 8.26
C PRO A 4 -2.06 -15.40 8.64
N LYS A 5 -2.09 -15.79 9.92
CA LYS A 5 -3.06 -16.74 10.47
C LYS A 5 -4.09 -16.06 11.37
N SER A 6 -3.79 -14.85 11.83
CA SER A 6 -4.61 -14.04 12.71
C SER A 6 -4.76 -12.60 12.21
N LEU A 7 -5.76 -11.91 12.74
CA LEU A 7 -5.97 -10.47 12.54
C LEU A 7 -4.80 -9.63 13.10
N GLN A 8 -4.08 -10.14 14.11
CA GLN A 8 -2.87 -9.51 14.65
C GLN A 8 -1.68 -9.63 13.68
N ASP A 9 -1.46 -10.81 13.08
CA ASP A 9 -0.44 -10.98 12.03
C ASP A 9 -0.71 -10.03 10.86
N LEU A 10 -1.97 -9.89 10.45
CA LEU A 10 -2.38 -9.06 9.32
C LEU A 10 -2.16 -7.55 9.61
N ARG A 11 -2.40 -7.10 10.85
CA ARG A 11 -2.05 -5.74 11.31
C ARG A 11 -0.54 -5.51 11.27
N SER A 12 0.26 -6.44 11.79
CA SER A 12 1.73 -6.37 11.73
C SER A 12 2.24 -6.35 10.29
N LEU A 13 1.62 -7.12 9.39
CA LEU A 13 1.93 -7.13 7.96
C LEU A 13 1.67 -5.76 7.32
N GLN A 14 0.52 -5.13 7.62
CA GLN A 14 0.21 -3.78 7.15
C GLN A 14 1.13 -2.70 7.74
N GLY A 15 1.62 -2.89 8.97
CA GLY A 15 2.69 -2.06 9.54
C GLY A 15 3.96 -2.13 8.70
N GLY A 16 4.41 -3.33 8.33
CA GLY A 16 5.52 -3.52 7.39
C GLY A 16 5.26 -2.92 6.00
N PHE A 17 4.03 -3.01 5.50
CA PHE A 17 3.60 -2.39 4.25
C PHE A 17 3.71 -0.85 4.25
N ALA A 18 3.59 -0.19 5.39
CA ALA A 18 3.76 1.27 5.47
C ALA A 18 5.18 1.73 5.09
N TYR A 19 6.22 1.00 5.52
CA TYR A 19 7.63 1.33 5.23
C TYR A 19 7.97 1.19 3.73
N ILE A 20 7.48 0.12 3.10
CA ILE A 20 7.72 -0.19 1.69
C ILE A 20 6.73 0.50 0.72
N ARG A 21 5.71 1.22 1.23
CA ARG A 21 4.69 1.92 0.42
C ARG A 21 5.27 2.85 -0.63
N ARG A 22 6.39 3.52 -0.33
CA ARG A 22 7.13 4.39 -1.27
C ARG A 22 7.69 3.65 -2.51
N PHE A 23 7.79 2.33 -2.45
CA PHE A 23 8.31 1.48 -3.53
C PHE A 23 7.22 0.66 -4.24
N ILE A 24 6.01 0.50 -3.68
CA ILE A 24 4.96 -0.36 -4.25
C ILE A 24 3.84 0.46 -4.88
N SER A 25 3.79 0.48 -6.21
CA SER A 25 2.70 1.10 -6.96
C SER A 25 1.34 0.48 -6.64
N ASN A 26 0.37 1.35 -6.36
CA ASN A 26 -1.01 1.02 -5.95
C ASN A 26 -1.12 0.00 -4.79
N LEU A 27 -0.25 0.09 -3.78
CA LEU A 27 -0.33 -0.76 -2.58
C LEU A 27 -1.70 -0.67 -1.87
N ALA A 28 -2.33 0.51 -1.86
CA ALA A 28 -3.65 0.70 -1.28
C ALA A 28 -4.76 -0.10 -2.01
N GLY A 29 -4.67 -0.23 -3.34
CA GLY A 29 -5.53 -1.10 -4.15
C GLY A 29 -5.24 -2.58 -3.90
N ARG A 30 -3.97 -2.98 -3.88
CA ARG A 30 -3.55 -4.37 -3.60
C ARG A 30 -4.00 -4.84 -2.21
N CYS A 31 -4.08 -3.94 -1.23
CA CYS A 31 -4.52 -4.25 0.12
C CYS A 31 -6.04 -4.21 0.34
N GLN A 32 -6.87 -3.93 -0.68
CA GLN A 32 -8.34 -3.88 -0.53
C GLN A 32 -8.95 -5.21 0.01
N PRO A 33 -8.56 -6.42 -0.46
CA PRO A 33 -9.18 -7.65 0.04
C PRO A 33 -8.99 -7.87 1.54
N PHE A 34 -7.84 -7.45 2.08
CA PHE A 34 -7.55 -7.51 3.52
C PHE A 34 -8.46 -6.65 4.39
N GLN A 35 -9.20 -5.68 3.84
CA GLN A 35 -10.11 -4.85 4.62
C GLN A 35 -11.24 -5.67 5.25
N LYS A 36 -11.75 -6.70 4.55
CA LYS A 36 -12.79 -7.61 5.08
C LYS A 36 -12.28 -8.34 6.33
N LEU A 37 -11.11 -8.99 6.20
CA LEU A 37 -10.41 -9.73 7.26
C LEU A 37 -10.13 -8.93 8.54
N MET A 38 -10.24 -7.59 8.51
CA MET A 38 -9.91 -6.70 9.62
C MET A 38 -11.14 -6.06 10.30
N ARG A 39 -12.36 -6.33 9.82
CA ARG A 39 -13.59 -5.82 10.42
C ARG A 39 -13.85 -6.45 11.79
N LYS A 40 -14.25 -5.65 12.79
CA LYS A 40 -14.74 -6.18 14.07
C LYS A 40 -16.02 -6.99 13.81
N GLY A 41 -16.06 -8.24 14.25
CA GLY A 41 -17.24 -9.12 14.17
C GLY A 41 -17.32 -10.03 12.92
N GLU A 42 -16.47 -9.84 11.90
CA GLU A 42 -16.34 -10.82 10.82
C GLU A 42 -15.34 -11.93 11.20
N ASN A 43 -15.61 -13.16 10.77
CA ASN A 43 -14.66 -14.27 10.93
C ASN A 43 -13.44 -14.06 10.02
N PHE A 44 -12.25 -14.49 10.47
CA PHE A 44 -11.01 -14.43 9.68
C PHE A 44 -10.99 -15.49 8.57
N VAL A 45 -11.82 -15.31 7.54
CA VAL A 45 -11.96 -16.22 6.40
C VAL A 45 -10.98 -15.80 5.32
N TRP A 46 -9.81 -16.44 5.27
CA TRP A 46 -8.78 -16.17 4.26
C TRP A 46 -9.25 -16.60 2.86
N ASP A 47 -9.87 -15.68 2.13
CA ASP A 47 -10.42 -15.91 0.79
C ASP A 47 -9.34 -15.90 -0.31
N GLU A 48 -9.73 -16.36 -1.50
CA GLU A 48 -8.85 -16.40 -2.68
C GLU A 48 -8.39 -14.99 -3.08
N ALA A 49 -9.26 -13.98 -2.94
CA ALA A 49 -8.90 -12.58 -3.20
C ALA A 49 -7.76 -12.10 -2.27
N SER A 50 -7.81 -12.45 -0.98
CA SER A 50 -6.74 -12.17 -0.02
C SER A 50 -5.47 -12.97 -0.32
N HIS A 51 -5.60 -14.22 -0.79
CA HIS A 51 -4.44 -15.01 -1.23
C HIS A 51 -3.75 -14.37 -2.45
N ASN A 52 -4.52 -14.00 -3.47
CA ASN A 52 -4.02 -13.41 -4.71
C ASN A 52 -3.43 -12.01 -4.45
N ALA A 53 -4.04 -11.21 -3.58
CA ALA A 53 -3.47 -9.95 -3.10
C ALA A 53 -2.11 -10.15 -2.43
N PHE A 54 -2.05 -11.06 -1.45
CA PHE A 54 -0.83 -11.37 -0.68
C PHE A 54 0.30 -11.86 -1.59
N ASP A 55 0.01 -12.73 -2.54
CA ASP A 55 1.00 -13.29 -3.46
C ASP A 55 1.40 -12.28 -4.56
N SER A 56 0.52 -11.36 -4.95
CA SER A 56 0.90 -10.21 -5.81
C SER A 56 1.91 -9.28 -5.14
N ILE A 57 1.81 -9.12 -3.81
CA ILE A 57 2.73 -8.31 -3.01
C ILE A 57 4.04 -9.08 -2.78
N LYS A 58 4.00 -10.37 -2.45
CA LYS A 58 5.21 -11.23 -2.41
C LYS A 58 5.97 -11.15 -3.74
N LYS A 59 5.29 -11.38 -4.88
CA LYS A 59 5.92 -11.41 -6.20
C LYS A 59 6.61 -10.09 -6.54
N TYR A 60 6.02 -8.97 -6.13
CA TYR A 60 6.61 -7.64 -6.26
C TYR A 60 7.80 -7.38 -5.31
N LEU A 61 7.88 -8.09 -4.18
CA LEU A 61 9.00 -7.99 -3.24
C LEU A 61 10.15 -8.96 -3.53
N PHE A 62 9.86 -10.10 -4.15
CA PHE A 62 10.87 -11.03 -4.67
C PHE A 62 11.45 -10.56 -6.01
N ASN A 63 10.60 -10.02 -6.89
CA ASN A 63 11.00 -9.39 -8.14
C ASN A 63 10.65 -7.89 -8.08
N PRO A 64 11.41 -7.08 -7.31
CA PRO A 64 11.23 -5.63 -7.34
C PRO A 64 11.51 -5.13 -8.76
N PRO A 65 10.63 -4.29 -9.35
CA PRO A 65 11.00 -3.58 -10.57
C PRO A 65 12.24 -2.75 -10.24
N VAL A 66 13.30 -2.91 -11.04
CA VAL A 66 14.66 -2.53 -10.65
C VAL A 66 14.72 -1.03 -10.33
N LEU A 67 14.78 -0.73 -9.03
CA LEU A 67 15.24 0.55 -8.51
C LEU A 67 16.74 0.59 -8.73
N GLU A 68 17.13 0.84 -9.98
CA GLU A 68 18.53 0.88 -10.40
C GLU A 68 19.23 1.95 -9.56
N ALA A 69 20.19 1.52 -8.73
CA ALA A 69 20.88 2.42 -7.82
C ALA A 69 21.53 3.55 -8.65
N PRO A 70 21.39 4.83 -8.27
CA PRO A 70 21.90 5.96 -9.06
C PRO A 70 23.36 5.77 -9.46
N ILE A 71 23.59 5.44 -10.73
CA ILE A 71 24.93 5.19 -11.26
C ILE A 71 25.65 6.54 -11.30
N PRO A 72 26.76 6.72 -10.57
CA PRO A 72 27.48 8.00 -10.54
C PRO A 72 27.86 8.44 -11.96
N GLY A 73 27.47 9.66 -12.33
CA GLY A 73 27.69 10.22 -13.67
C GLY A 73 26.60 9.96 -14.71
N LYS A 74 25.53 9.19 -14.41
CA LYS A 74 24.32 9.14 -15.26
C LYS A 74 23.26 10.15 -14.77
N PRO A 75 22.55 10.85 -15.68
CA PRO A 75 21.43 11.72 -15.30
C PRO A 75 20.23 10.91 -14.81
N LEU A 76 19.65 11.30 -13.68
CA LEU A 76 18.40 10.75 -13.15
C LEU A 76 17.20 11.46 -13.78
N ILE A 77 16.38 10.72 -14.53
CA ILE A 77 15.15 11.27 -15.14
C ILE A 77 13.99 11.12 -14.17
N LEU A 78 13.55 12.23 -13.56
CA LEU A 78 12.42 12.27 -12.64
C LEU A 78 11.14 12.70 -13.36
N TYR A 79 10.26 11.74 -13.66
CA TYR A 79 8.93 12.02 -14.21
C TYR A 79 7.96 12.49 -13.12
N ILE A 80 7.85 13.81 -12.93
CA ILE A 80 6.83 14.41 -12.07
C ILE A 80 5.53 14.58 -12.88
N VAL A 81 4.49 13.85 -12.52
CA VAL A 81 3.13 14.12 -13.02
C VAL A 81 2.49 15.18 -12.13
N GLY A 82 2.59 16.44 -12.54
CA GLY A 82 1.80 17.51 -11.95
C GLY A 82 0.32 17.32 -12.30
N ALA A 83 -0.56 17.37 -11.30
CA ALA A 83 -1.96 17.69 -11.56
C ALA A 83 -2.02 19.20 -11.85
N GLY A 84 -2.59 19.60 -12.99
CA GLY A 84 -2.80 21.02 -13.27
C GLY A 84 -3.79 21.63 -12.29
N GLU A 85 -3.46 22.81 -11.77
CA GLU A 85 -4.23 23.54 -10.77
C GLU A 85 -4.91 24.77 -11.40
N GLU A 86 -6.10 25.13 -10.89
CA GLU A 86 -6.82 26.42 -10.95
C GLU A 86 -8.32 26.13 -10.62
N GLU A 87 -9.09 26.94 -9.88
CA GLU A 87 -8.89 27.65 -8.60
C GLU A 87 -10.30 27.79 -7.94
N GLU A 88 -10.60 28.23 -6.71
CA GLU A 88 -9.89 28.81 -5.55
C GLU A 88 -10.66 28.36 -4.26
N LYS A 89 -10.50 29.01 -3.11
CA LYS A 89 -11.41 29.00 -1.93
C LYS A 89 -11.62 27.66 -1.22
N GLY A 90 -10.66 27.28 -0.38
CA GLY A 90 -10.98 26.47 0.81
C GLY A 90 -9.92 25.48 1.28
N THR A 91 -9.12 25.90 2.27
CA THR A 91 -8.56 25.07 3.34
C THR A 91 -8.00 23.68 2.96
N CYS A 92 -6.66 23.60 2.87
CA CYS A 92 -5.81 22.40 2.97
C CYS A 92 -6.54 21.09 3.35
N SER A 93 -7.09 20.38 2.36
CA SER A 93 -7.89 19.15 2.59
C SER A 93 -7.63 18.01 1.59
N LEU A 94 -7.03 18.27 0.42
CA LEU A 94 -6.97 17.29 -0.68
C LEU A 94 -5.92 16.16 -0.51
N ILE A 95 -5.19 16.13 0.60
CA ILE A 95 -4.47 14.92 1.06
C ILE A 95 -5.47 13.79 1.44
N SER A 96 -6.74 14.14 1.67
CA SER A 96 -7.82 13.25 2.13
C SER A 96 -8.42 12.32 1.06
N LYS A 97 -7.57 11.54 0.37
CA LYS A 97 -7.93 10.18 -0.14
C LYS A 97 -6.87 9.11 0.14
N GLN A 98 -5.83 9.43 0.90
CA GLN A 98 -4.80 8.46 1.32
C GLN A 98 -4.67 8.30 2.85
N ASN A 99 -5.59 8.91 3.61
CA ASN A 99 -5.77 8.74 5.04
C ASN A 99 -6.53 7.44 5.35
N PHE A 100 -5.81 6.39 5.74
CA PHE A 100 -6.42 5.18 6.29
C PHE A 100 -6.97 5.46 7.68
N SER A 101 -8.30 5.51 7.82
CA SER A 101 -8.96 5.58 9.13
C SER A 101 -8.91 4.22 9.82
N TRP A 102 -7.79 3.92 10.48
CA TRP A 102 -7.69 2.82 11.45
C TRP A 102 -8.07 3.34 12.82
N GLY A 103 -9.34 3.14 13.20
CA GLY A 103 -9.91 3.70 14.42
C GLY A 103 -9.17 3.25 15.69
N ARG A 104 -8.77 4.23 16.51
CA ARG A 104 -8.37 4.01 17.91
C ARG A 104 -9.62 4.00 18.78
N SER A 105 -9.94 2.82 19.31
CA SER A 105 -10.88 2.57 20.41
C SER A 105 -10.51 1.25 21.07
#